data_AF-A0A9P7EAG8-F1
#
_entry.id   AF-A0A9P7EAG8-F1
#
_cell.length_a   1.000
_cell.length_b   1.000
_cell.length_c   1.000
_cell.angle_alpha   90.00
_cell.angle_beta   90.00
_cell.angle_gamma   90.00
#
_symmetry.space_group_name_H-M   'P 1'
#
loop_
_entity.id
_entity.type
_entity.pdbx_description
1 polymer ?
#
loop_
_entity_poly.entity_id
_entity_poly.type
_entity_poly.pdbx_seq_one_letter_code
_entity_poly.pdbx_strand_id
1 'polypeptide(L)'
;MAFVYDPFSMDGPGESLLMDWGTPDANEIVHAYIVKRRPRDRVLHTFTFPVKRGVWYYIGAHKWNVKDLFEVWPTLGDRAKEVVTGKLQRRCNRRFSQQEIVEMIQDGRLQQFCIEVSSRSLKDLSRGFAKTSLGYEGGNVVQ
;
A
#
# COMPACT_ATOMS: atom_id res chain seq x y z
N MET A 1 4.54 0.58 -13.22
CA MET A 1 4.05 -0.55 -12.39
C MET A 1 4.36 -0.24 -10.93
N ALA A 2 3.50 -0.65 -10.02
CA ALA A 2 3.73 -0.62 -8.58
C ALA A 2 3.34 -1.98 -7.99
N PHE A 3 4.22 -2.57 -7.19
CA PHE A 3 4.01 -3.86 -6.53
C PHE A 3 4.07 -3.65 -5.03
N VAL A 4 2.94 -3.86 -4.36
CA VAL A 4 2.76 -3.57 -2.94
C VAL A 4 2.55 -4.86 -2.17
N TYR A 5 3.50 -5.18 -1.29
CA TYR A 5 3.50 -6.43 -0.55
C TYR A 5 2.71 -6.29 0.76
N ASP A 6 1.55 -6.96 0.82
CA ASP A 6 0.66 -7.04 1.99
C ASP A 6 0.33 -5.71 2.68
N PRO A 7 -0.01 -4.62 1.96
CA PRO A 7 -0.22 -3.31 2.58
C PRO A 7 -1.37 -3.31 3.59
N PHE A 8 -1.42 -2.29 4.46
CA PHE A 8 -2.65 -1.94 5.15
C PHE A 8 -3.47 -1.05 4.23
N SER A 9 -4.68 -1.49 3.90
CA SER A 9 -5.62 -0.70 3.10
C SER A 9 -6.65 -0.02 4.01
N MET A 10 -6.92 1.25 3.75
CA MET A 10 -7.99 2.00 4.41
C MET A 10 -8.82 2.67 3.32
N ASP A 11 -10.11 2.32 3.26
CA ASP A 11 -11.05 2.88 2.29
C ASP A 11 -12.04 3.79 3.02
N GLY A 12 -12.15 5.03 2.55
CA GLY A 12 -13.15 5.99 2.98
C GLY A 12 -14.06 6.44 1.83
N PRO A 13 -15.09 7.25 2.10
CA PRO A 13 -16.08 7.66 1.09
C PRO A 13 -15.54 8.37 -0.16
N GLY A 14 -14.30 8.87 -0.13
CA GLY A 14 -13.68 9.58 -1.25
C GLY A 14 -12.27 9.16 -1.63
N GLU A 15 -11.64 8.32 -0.80
CA GLU A 15 -10.20 8.05 -0.86
C GLU A 15 -9.91 6.60 -0.45
N SER A 16 -8.96 5.99 -1.16
CA SER A 16 -8.37 4.71 -0.80
C SER A 16 -6.91 4.94 -0.47
N LEU A 17 -6.49 4.50 0.71
CA LEU A 17 -5.12 4.68 1.19
C LEU A 17 -4.43 3.32 1.29
N LEU A 18 -3.19 3.28 0.84
CA LEU A 18 -2.22 2.25 1.20
C LEU A 18 -1.30 2.84 2.27
N MET A 19 -1.22 2.18 3.41
CA MET A 19 -0.43 2.61 4.55
C MET A 19 0.54 1.50 4.95
N ASP A 20 1.72 1.90 5.41
CA ASP A 20 2.69 1.01 6.02
C ASP A 20 3.60 1.72 7.03
N TRP A 21 4.46 0.95 7.71
CA TRP A 21 5.56 1.46 8.52
C TRP A 21 6.89 1.00 7.94
N GLY A 22 7.74 1.98 7.60
CA GLY A 22 9.05 1.76 7.00
C GLY A 22 10.12 2.56 7.73
N THR A 23 11.39 2.24 7.46
CA THR A 23 12.48 3.10 7.94
C THR A 23 12.45 4.44 7.21
N PRO A 24 12.99 5.52 7.82
CA PRO A 24 13.06 6.84 7.16
C PRO A 24 13.69 6.78 5.76
N ASP A 25 14.78 6.05 5.61
CA ASP A 25 15.47 5.87 4.32
C ASP A 25 14.59 5.18 3.28
N ALA A 26 13.89 4.11 3.67
CA ALA A 26 13.00 3.38 2.76
C ALA A 26 11.81 4.25 2.34
N ASN A 27 11.23 4.99 3.29
CA ASN A 27 10.13 5.92 3.03
C ASN A 27 10.56 7.05 2.07
N GLU A 28 11.76 7.61 2.26
CA GLU A 28 12.29 8.66 1.37
C GLU A 28 12.55 8.13 -0.05
N ILE A 29 13.05 6.90 -0.21
CA ILE A 29 13.21 6.28 -1.52
C ILE A 29 11.86 6.17 -2.25
N VAL A 30 10.82 5.71 -1.55
CA VAL A 30 9.46 5.59 -2.12
C VAL A 30 8.87 6.97 -2.42
N HIS A 31 8.99 7.92 -1.49
CA HIS A 31 8.56 9.30 -1.66
C HIS A 31 9.21 9.95 -2.89
N ALA A 32 10.54 9.89 -2.98
CA ALA A 32 11.29 10.41 -4.12
C ALA A 32 10.87 9.76 -5.43
N TYR A 33 10.60 8.44 -5.46
CA TYR A 33 10.10 7.77 -6.66
C TYR A 33 8.74 8.31 -7.11
N ILE A 34 7.81 8.52 -6.17
CA ILE A 34 6.46 9.02 -6.45
C ILE A 34 6.50 10.50 -6.89
N VAL A 35 7.34 11.31 -6.25
CA VAL A 35 7.40 12.77 -6.48
C VAL A 35 8.25 13.15 -7.69
N LYS A 36 9.41 12.50 -7.90
CA LYS A 36 10.34 12.86 -8.97
C LYS A 36 9.89 12.39 -10.37
N ARG A 37 9.01 11.38 -10.47
CA ARG A 37 8.40 11.01 -11.75
C ARG A 37 7.30 12.02 -12.11
N ARG A 38 7.35 12.54 -13.34
CA ARG A 38 6.59 13.73 -13.81
C ARG A 38 5.08 13.64 -13.50
N PRO A 39 4.35 14.78 -13.41
CA PRO A 39 2.91 14.80 -13.10
C PRO A 39 2.00 13.99 -14.04
N ARG A 40 2.44 13.72 -15.29
CA ARG A 40 1.72 12.85 -16.24
C ARG A 40 1.94 11.34 -15.98
N ASP A 41 3.01 10.98 -15.25
CA ASP A 41 3.47 9.60 -15.02
C ASP A 41 3.05 9.04 -13.65
N ARG A 42 2.21 9.75 -12.89
CA ARG A 42 1.73 9.29 -11.57
C ARG A 42 0.80 8.09 -11.63
N VAL A 43 0.38 7.69 -12.84
CA VAL A 43 -0.48 6.54 -13.04
C VAL A 43 0.35 5.27 -13.06
N LEU A 44 0.17 4.44 -12.04
CA LEU A 44 0.84 3.16 -11.90
C LEU A 44 -0.19 2.03 -11.93
N HIS A 45 0.00 1.09 -12.86
CA HIS A 45 -0.61 -0.24 -12.77
C HIS A 45 -0.13 -0.91 -11.48
N THR A 46 -1.06 -1.08 -10.53
CA THR A 46 -0.76 -1.46 -9.15
C THR A 46 -1.18 -2.90 -8.91
N PHE A 47 -0.29 -3.63 -8.25
CA PHE A 47 -0.46 -5.02 -7.85
C PHE A 47 -0.31 -5.13 -6.34
N THR A 48 -1.16 -5.92 -5.70
CA THR A 48 -1.06 -6.21 -4.27
C THR A 48 -0.86 -7.70 -4.03
N PHE A 49 0.00 -8.04 -3.06
CA PHE A 49 0.20 -9.41 -2.61
C PHE A 49 -0.33 -9.57 -1.18
N PRO A 50 -1.61 -9.90 -0.97
CA PRO A 50 -2.10 -10.23 0.36
C PRO A 50 -1.57 -11.60 0.76
N VAL A 51 -0.72 -11.66 1.79
CA VAL A 51 0.00 -12.89 2.21
C VAL A 51 -0.93 -14.09 2.40
N LYS A 52 -2.13 -13.87 2.94
CA LYS A 52 -3.12 -14.93 3.16
C LYS A 52 -3.58 -15.64 1.88
N ARG A 53 -3.46 -15.00 0.71
CA ARG A 53 -3.92 -15.55 -0.57
C ARG A 53 -2.77 -16.07 -1.45
N GLY A 54 -1.52 -15.74 -1.14
CA GLY A 54 -0.35 -16.32 -1.79
C GLY A 54 -0.16 -15.98 -3.28
N VAL A 55 -0.90 -15.01 -3.83
CA VAL A 55 -0.84 -14.61 -5.24
C VAL A 55 -0.93 -13.10 -5.41
N TRP A 56 -0.37 -12.59 -6.52
CA TRP A 56 -0.47 -11.17 -6.89
C TRP A 56 -1.84 -10.87 -7.52
N TYR A 57 -2.49 -9.82 -7.02
CA TYR A 57 -3.71 -9.28 -7.60
C TYR A 57 -3.42 -7.96 -8.29
N TYR A 58 -3.83 -7.85 -9.55
CA TYR A 58 -3.89 -6.55 -10.21
C TYR A 58 -5.10 -5.78 -9.70
N ILE A 59 -4.89 -4.60 -9.12
CA ILE A 59 -5.96 -3.76 -8.56
C ILE A 59 -6.29 -2.55 -9.43
N GLY A 60 -5.67 -2.44 -10.61
CA GLY A 60 -5.94 -1.37 -11.57
C GLY A 60 -4.81 -0.35 -11.73
N ALA A 61 -5.04 0.60 -12.63
CA ALA A 61 -4.21 1.78 -12.79
C ALA A 61 -4.66 2.86 -11.79
N HIS A 62 -3.71 3.37 -11.00
CA HIS A 62 -3.99 4.35 -9.95
C HIS A 62 -3.02 5.52 -10.02
N LYS A 63 -3.53 6.73 -9.77
CA LYS A 63 -2.68 7.85 -9.39
C LYS A 63 -2.22 7.65 -7.96
N TRP A 64 -0.91 7.69 -7.74
CA TRP A 64 -0.32 7.63 -6.42
C TRP A 64 0.03 9.04 -5.96
N ASN A 65 -0.46 9.43 -4.79
CA ASN A 65 -0.05 10.67 -4.12
C ASN A 65 0.42 10.32 -2.71
N VAL A 66 1.59 10.79 -2.32
CA VAL A 66 1.99 10.71 -0.90
C VAL A 66 1.07 11.61 -0.11
N LYS A 67 0.55 11.08 0.99
CA LYS A 67 -0.41 11.79 1.82
C LYS A 67 0.13 11.88 3.24
N ASP A 68 0.13 13.11 3.75
CA ASP A 68 0.33 13.34 5.17
C ASP A 68 -0.99 13.03 5.88
N LEU A 69 -0.97 12.02 6.75
CA LEU A 69 -2.10 11.56 7.54
C LEU A 69 -1.69 11.65 9.00
N PHE A 70 -2.64 11.94 9.88
CA PHE A 70 -2.41 11.85 11.32
C PHE A 70 -1.73 10.52 11.69
N GLU A 71 -0.93 10.53 12.75
CA GLU A 71 -0.30 9.31 13.23
C GLU A 71 -1.37 8.31 13.66
N VAL A 72 -1.48 7.20 12.94
CA VAL A 72 -2.51 6.19 13.18
C VAL A 72 -2.14 5.34 14.39
N TRP A 73 -0.84 5.12 14.63
CA TRP A 73 -0.37 4.22 15.70
C TRP A 73 -0.96 4.53 17.10
N PRO A 74 -0.98 5.79 17.59
CA PRO A 74 -1.58 6.12 18.87
C PRO A 74 -3.10 5.88 18.92
N THR A 75 -3.80 5.94 17.78
CA THR A 75 -5.26 5.77 17.71
C THR A 75 -5.69 4.31 17.62
N LEU A 76 -4.76 3.38 17.41
CA LEU A 76 -5.06 1.95 17.33
C LEU A 76 -5.29 1.36 18.73
N GLY A 77 -6.37 0.56 18.86
CA GLY A 77 -6.54 -0.33 20.01
C GLY A 77 -5.58 -1.53 19.96
N ASP A 78 -5.43 -2.23 21.08
CA ASP A 78 -4.42 -3.28 21.27
C ASP A 78 -4.48 -4.38 20.20
N ARG A 79 -5.68 -4.87 19.89
CA ARG A 79 -5.88 -5.88 18.83
C ARG A 79 -5.39 -5.40 17.46
N ALA A 80 -5.56 -4.12 17.13
CA ALA A 80 -5.10 -3.58 15.87
C ALA A 80 -3.57 -3.42 15.87
N LYS A 81 -2.99 -3.00 16.99
CA LYS A 81 -1.53 -2.95 17.19
C LYS A 81 -0.89 -4.34 17.03
N GLU A 82 -1.48 -5.38 17.61
CA GLU A 82 -1.03 -6.78 17.43
C GLU A 82 -1.05 -7.24 15.97
N VAL A 83 -2.08 -6.85 15.21
CA VAL A 83 -2.16 -7.16 13.77
C VAL A 83 -1.05 -6.44 13.01
N VAL A 84 -0.78 -5.17 13.33
CA VAL A 84 0.26 -4.38 12.70
C VAL A 84 1.64 -4.96 13.00
N THR A 85 1.98 -5.14 14.28
CA THR A 85 3.28 -5.67 14.71
C THR A 85 3.50 -7.09 14.21
N GLY A 86 2.47 -7.93 14.23
CA GLY A 86 2.53 -9.29 13.69
C GLY A 86 2.78 -9.33 12.17
N LYS A 87 2.22 -8.38 11.40
CA LYS A 87 2.53 -8.24 9.97
C LYS A 87 3.97 -7.79 9.74
N LEU A 88 4.40 -6.72 10.42
CA LEU A 88 5.76 -6.19 10.30
C LEU A 88 6.81 -7.24 10.69
N GLN A 89 6.57 -7.99 11.77
CA GLN A 89 7.42 -9.08 12.22
C GLN A 89 7.63 -10.14 11.13
N ARG A 90 6.56 -10.55 10.45
CA ARG A 90 6.66 -11.54 9.36
C ARG A 90 7.51 -11.01 8.20
N ARG A 91 7.37 -9.74 7.84
CA ARG A 91 8.15 -9.13 6.75
C ARG A 91 9.63 -8.99 7.09
N CYS A 92 9.95 -8.83 8.37
CA CYS A 92 11.33 -8.85 8.85
C CYS A 92 11.86 -10.27 9.09
N ASN A 93 11.26 -11.32 8.51
CA ASN A 93 11.63 -12.73 8.75
C ASN A 93 11.72 -13.10 10.24
N ARG A 94 10.86 -12.49 11.07
CA ARG A 94 10.84 -12.64 12.54
C ARG A 94 12.13 -12.25 13.24
N ARG A 95 12.97 -11.42 12.61
CA ARG A 95 14.21 -10.88 13.21
C ARG A 95 13.95 -10.08 14.49
N PHE A 96 12.81 -9.40 14.55
CA PHE A 96 12.40 -8.59 15.70
C PHE A 96 11.17 -9.23 16.36
N SER A 97 11.12 -9.16 17.69
CA SER A 97 9.91 -9.42 18.48
C SER A 97 8.85 -8.36 18.20
N GLN A 98 7.59 -8.63 18.56
CA GLN A 98 6.54 -7.62 18.43
C GLN A 98 6.81 -6.40 19.33
N GLN A 99 7.38 -6.62 20.51
CA GLN A 99 7.73 -5.55 21.44
C GLN A 99 8.81 -4.63 20.86
N GLU A 100 9.87 -5.20 20.26
CA GLU A 100 10.89 -4.39 19.58
C GLU A 100 10.29 -3.58 18.42
N ILE A 101 9.32 -4.11 17.68
CA ILE A 101 8.63 -3.36 16.61
C ILE A 101 7.81 -2.21 17.20
N VAL A 102 7.12 -2.41 18.32
CA VAL A 102 6.41 -1.33 19.03
C VAL A 102 7.39 -0.22 19.40
N GLU A 103 8.53 -0.57 19.99
CA GLU A 103 9.56 0.38 20.36
C GLU A 103 10.10 1.12 19.14
N MET A 104 10.37 0.41 18.04
CA MET A 104 10.81 1.02 16.78
C MET A 104 9.79 2.00 16.20
N ILE A 105 8.48 1.75 16.36
CA ILE A 105 7.45 2.71 15.94
C ILE A 105 7.43 3.91 16.88
N GLN A 106 7.50 3.69 18.19
CA GLN A 106 7.45 4.75 19.21
C GLN A 106 8.66 5.69 19.18
N ASP A 107 9.85 5.16 18.89
CA ASP A 107 11.09 5.94 18.81
C ASP A 107 11.40 6.46 17.40
N GLY A 108 10.52 6.19 16.42
CA GLY A 108 10.62 6.71 15.06
C GLY A 108 11.59 5.97 14.14
N ARG A 109 12.17 4.85 14.56
CA ARG A 109 12.93 3.95 13.64
C ARG A 109 12.03 3.33 12.56
N LEU A 110 10.73 3.22 12.82
CA LEU A 110 9.68 2.85 11.87
C LEU A 110 8.62 3.96 11.82
N GLN A 111 8.53 4.63 10.68
CA GLN A 111 7.62 5.75 10.46
C GLN A 111 6.46 5.34 9.55
N GLN A 112 5.27 5.84 9.88
CA GLN A 112 4.10 5.70 9.03
C GLN A 112 4.36 6.33 7.66
N PHE A 113 3.99 5.62 6.61
CA PHE A 113 4.02 6.10 5.24
C PHE A 113 2.68 5.83 4.57
N CYS A 114 2.03 6.89 4.10
CA CYS A 114 0.69 6.83 3.53
C CYS A 114 0.70 7.28 2.07
N ILE A 115 0.00 6.50 1.23
CA ILE A 115 -0.18 6.76 -0.18
C ILE A 115 -1.67 6.71 -0.49
N GLU A 116 -2.19 7.82 -0.99
CA GLU A 116 -3.50 7.82 -1.63
C GLU A 116 -3.40 7.18 -3.01
N VAL A 117 -4.27 6.20 -3.26
CA VAL A 117 -4.46 5.58 -4.57
C VAL A 117 -5.81 5.99 -5.14
N SER A 118 -5.78 6.65 -6.30
CA SER A 118 -6.98 7.15 -6.97
C SER A 118 -7.12 6.57 -8.37
N SER A 119 -8.23 5.86 -8.62
CA SER A 119 -8.58 5.29 -9.93
C SER A 119 -9.52 6.18 -10.75
N ARG A 120 -9.82 7.41 -10.29
CA ARG A 120 -10.76 8.32 -10.96
C ARG A 120 -10.34 8.54 -12.42
N SER A 121 -11.26 8.21 -13.33
CA SER A 121 -11.08 8.28 -14.80
C SER A 121 -10.00 7.35 -15.37
N LEU A 122 -9.63 6.27 -14.66
CA LEU A 122 -8.61 5.29 -15.10
C LEU A 122 -9.16 3.88 -15.36
N LYS A 123 -10.49 3.73 -15.39
CA LYS A 123 -11.16 2.42 -15.58
C LYS A 123 -10.79 1.77 -16.92
N ASP A 124 -10.84 2.52 -18.01
CA ASP A 124 -10.56 1.99 -19.35
C ASP A 124 -9.08 1.64 -19.52
N LEU A 125 -8.19 2.48 -18.98
CA LEU A 125 -6.76 2.17 -18.91
C LEU A 125 -6.50 0.89 -18.13
N SER A 126 -7.20 0.70 -17.02
CA SER A 126 -7.07 -0.50 -16.19
C SER A 126 -7.50 -1.76 -16.94
N ARG A 127 -8.66 -1.70 -17.60
CA ARG A 127 -9.22 -2.80 -18.40
C ARG A 127 -8.38 -3.12 -19.63
N GLY A 128 -7.91 -2.09 -20.34
CA GLY A 128 -7.03 -2.24 -21.50
C GLY A 128 -5.75 -2.98 -21.13
N PHE A 129 -5.12 -2.59 -20.02
CA PHE A 129 -3.94 -3.30 -19.50
C PHE A 129 -4.26 -4.73 -19.08
N ALA A 130 -5.36 -4.96 -18.34
CA ALA A 130 -5.76 -6.30 -17.91
C ALA A 130 -5.97 -7.23 -19.12
N LYS A 131 -6.64 -6.75 -20.17
CA LYS A 131 -6.91 -7.54 -21.38
C LYS A 131 -5.64 -7.82 -22.17
N THR A 132 -4.85 -6.79 -22.45
CA THR A 132 -3.71 -6.89 -23.38
C THR A 132 -2.45 -7.47 -22.74
N SER A 133 -2.24 -7.24 -21.45
CA SER A 133 -1.00 -7.59 -20.75
C SER A 133 -1.17 -8.74 -19.76
N LEU A 134 -2.38 -8.95 -19.24
CA LEU A 134 -2.66 -10.01 -18.24
C LEU A 134 -3.58 -11.12 -18.76
N GLY A 135 -4.05 -11.04 -20.01
CA GLY A 135 -4.94 -12.04 -20.61
C GLY A 135 -6.34 -12.10 -19.98
N TYR A 136 -6.80 -11.02 -19.33
CA TYR A 136 -8.12 -10.99 -18.70
C TYR A 136 -9.21 -10.64 -19.73
N GLU A 137 -10.11 -11.58 -20.02
CA GLU A 137 -11.16 -11.41 -21.03
C GLU A 137 -12.50 -10.85 -20.51
N GLY A 138 -12.62 -10.61 -19.20
CA GLY A 138 -13.84 -10.03 -18.60
C GLY A 138 -14.84 -11.08 -18.13
N GLY A 139 -15.08 -11.13 -16.81
CA GLY A 139 -16.25 -11.79 -16.23
C GLY A 139 -17.37 -10.77 -16.03
N ASN A 140 -18.62 -11.17 -16.30
CA ASN A 140 -19.81 -10.37 -16.00
C ASN A 140 -19.81 -10.00 -14.51
N VAL A 141 -19.58 -8.73 -14.19
CA VAL A 141 -19.88 -8.21 -12.86
C VAL A 141 -21.39 -8.05 -12.82
N VAL A 142 -22.07 -9.02 -12.22
CA VAL A 142 -23.49 -8.90 -11.89
C VAL A 142 -23.62 -7.67 -10.99
N GLN A 143 -24.45 -6.72 -11.44
CA GLN A 143 -24.76 -5.48 -10.72
C GLN A 143 -25.51 -5.76 -9.42
#